data_AF-A0A535A6G0-F1
#
_entry.id   AF-A0A535A6G0-F1
#
_cell.length_a   1.000
_cell.length_b   1.000
_cell.length_c   1.000
_cell.angle_alpha   90.00
_cell.angle_beta   90.00
_cell.angle_gamma   90.00
#
_symmetry.space_group_name_H-M   'P 1'
#
loop_
_entity.id
_entity.type
_entity.pdbx_description
1 polymer ?
#
loop_
_entity_poly.entity_id
_entity_poly.type
_entity_poly.pdbx_seq_one_letter_code
_entity_poly.pdbx_strand_id
1 'polypeptide(L)'
;MLERRIVFVDAARGLAVALALYIHSLATFGAWYHLPRLGQALVRLVTSAATPTFIVLFGAMLEMVYYPGLVEGGRRRVRVRLLRRSWNCYVAYLAVVAASVVGGRRGMLHGVAAALSLGDAQYGNILKFYAFALVLAIPLLGFRQRRGLLPTVLLGLAPWVAVAWLDRVSWPPPSSDLSYLSAMLVGRPIGRSWISLLHSQALVVTGMTIGWSLSAGSGEERGKRFRRTATLILLAALAVSCAVVLAVGPRDAFGGYTTLRYRASHHVGYYAFGLVEATALLIGLSLLLPPRMAYRPGLAPFLCLGRSSLLAFTLGNCLLDFWPRAWVLPVTTGLVASALVPACVMCIVLLVESRLFEPAAARGSPAPAAVPRPLRKLG
;
A
#
# COMPACT_ATOMS: atom_id res chain seq x y z
N MET A 1 -13.11 14.94 15.59
CA MET A 1 -13.54 13.54 15.42
C MET A 1 -12.30 12.65 15.30
N LEU A 2 -11.89 12.00 16.39
CA LEU A 2 -10.90 10.92 16.33
C LEU A 2 -11.57 9.71 15.65
N GLU A 3 -11.41 9.57 14.32
CA GLU A 3 -11.64 8.29 13.65
C GLU A 3 -10.93 7.22 14.50
N ARG A 4 -11.66 6.17 14.93
CA ARG A 4 -11.10 5.08 15.75
C ARG A 4 -9.90 4.46 15.02
N ARG A 5 -8.70 4.97 15.28
CA ARG A 5 -7.46 4.47 14.71
C ARG A 5 -7.19 3.08 15.28
N ILE A 6 -6.88 2.14 14.41
CA ILE A 6 -6.47 0.80 14.81
C ILE A 6 -4.94 0.76 14.78
N VAL A 7 -4.33 0.63 15.96
CA VAL A 7 -2.87 0.78 16.14
C VAL A 7 -2.07 -0.15 15.24
N PHE A 8 -2.42 -1.43 15.14
CA PHE A 8 -1.68 -2.38 14.30
C PHE A 8 -1.81 -2.11 12.81
N VAL A 9 -2.90 -1.48 12.37
CA VAL A 9 -3.10 -1.09 10.96
C VAL A 9 -2.11 0.02 10.60
N ASP A 10 -1.95 1.01 11.48
CA ASP A 10 -0.93 2.04 11.31
C ASP A 10 0.49 1.43 11.41
N ALA A 11 0.74 0.51 12.35
CA ALA A 11 2.03 -0.19 12.44
C ALA A 11 2.35 -1.00 11.17
N ALA A 12 1.39 -1.76 10.63
CA ALA A 12 1.55 -2.53 9.40
C ALA A 12 1.86 -1.61 8.21
N ARG A 13 1.17 -0.47 8.12
CA ARG A 13 1.44 0.54 7.08
C ARG A 13 2.85 1.14 7.24
N GLY A 14 3.25 1.45 8.47
CA GLY A 14 4.59 1.99 8.76
C GLY A 14 5.70 1.01 8.40
N LEU A 15 5.53 -0.27 8.76
CA LEU A 15 6.45 -1.33 8.38
C LEU A 15 6.53 -1.51 6.86
N ALA A 16 5.39 -1.48 6.16
CA ALA A 16 5.38 -1.54 4.70
C ALA A 16 6.13 -0.35 4.05
N VAL A 17 5.99 0.88 4.59
CA VAL A 17 6.80 2.04 4.17
C VAL A 17 8.29 1.75 4.40
N ALA A 18 8.66 1.30 5.60
CA ALA A 18 10.05 1.06 5.97
C ALA A 18 10.70 -0.01 5.08
N LEU A 19 10.01 -1.14 4.85
CA LEU A 19 10.49 -2.21 3.96
C LEU A 19 10.67 -1.74 2.52
N ALA A 20 9.73 -0.92 2.00
CA ALA A 20 9.84 -0.36 0.66
C ALA A 20 11.04 0.61 0.54
N LEU A 21 11.20 1.52 1.51
CA LEU A 21 12.35 2.44 1.53
C LEU A 21 13.68 1.71 1.72
N TYR A 22 13.69 0.62 2.49
CA TYR A 22 14.87 -0.21 2.66
C TYR A 22 15.32 -0.84 1.34
N ILE A 23 14.42 -1.48 0.58
CA ILE A 23 14.81 -2.07 -0.71
C ILE A 23 15.16 -1.01 -1.77
N HIS A 24 14.43 0.11 -1.79
CA HIS A 24 14.75 1.22 -2.69
C HIS A 24 16.13 1.81 -2.39
N SER A 25 16.46 2.00 -1.12
CA SER A 25 17.78 2.52 -0.73
C SER A 25 18.90 1.54 -1.08
N LEU A 26 18.70 0.22 -0.91
CA LEU A 26 19.70 -0.79 -1.31
C LEU A 26 20.00 -0.74 -2.81
N ALA A 27 18.96 -0.57 -3.63
CA ALA A 27 19.11 -0.41 -5.07
C ALA A 27 19.76 0.93 -5.42
N THR A 28 19.40 2.01 -4.72
CA THR A 28 19.94 3.36 -4.93
C THR A 28 21.42 3.48 -4.58
N PHE A 29 21.86 2.83 -3.50
CA PHE A 29 23.25 2.79 -3.04
C PHE A 29 24.10 1.76 -3.80
N GLY A 30 23.51 1.01 -4.74
CA GLY A 30 24.19 0.00 -5.54
C GLY A 30 24.52 -1.31 -4.81
N ALA A 31 24.47 -1.34 -3.48
CA ALA A 31 24.74 -2.51 -2.64
C ALA A 31 23.90 -3.74 -3.02
N TRP A 32 22.67 -3.52 -3.48
CA TRP A 32 21.79 -4.57 -3.99
C TRP A 32 22.42 -5.45 -5.08
N TYR A 33 23.10 -4.83 -6.05
CA TYR A 33 23.63 -5.52 -7.22
C TYR A 33 24.88 -6.34 -6.90
N HIS A 34 25.51 -6.09 -5.75
CA HIS A 34 26.68 -6.79 -5.26
C HIS A 34 26.36 -7.88 -4.23
N LEU A 35 25.09 -8.02 -3.81
CA LEU A 35 24.69 -9.09 -2.91
C LEU A 35 24.74 -10.46 -3.62
N PRO A 36 25.21 -11.53 -2.95
CA PRO A 36 25.07 -12.90 -3.44
C PRO A 36 23.60 -13.23 -3.73
N ARG A 37 23.34 -14.16 -4.67
CA ARG A 37 21.97 -14.52 -5.09
C ARG A 37 21.07 -14.91 -3.91
N LEU A 38 21.59 -15.69 -2.96
CA LEU A 38 20.87 -16.07 -1.75
C LEU A 38 20.52 -14.84 -0.88
N GLY A 39 21.49 -13.93 -0.68
CA GLY A 39 21.28 -12.69 0.06
C GLY A 39 20.21 -11.81 -0.58
N GLN A 40 20.25 -11.66 -1.91
CA GLN A 40 19.18 -10.96 -2.62
C GLN A 40 17.83 -11.66 -2.39
N ALA A 41 17.74 -12.98 -2.58
CA ALA A 41 16.50 -13.72 -2.38
C ALA A 41 15.90 -13.54 -0.97
N LEU A 42 16.72 -13.60 0.08
CA LEU A 42 16.29 -13.36 1.46
C LEU A 42 15.77 -11.93 1.67
N VAL A 43 16.49 -10.92 1.17
CA VAL A 43 16.02 -9.53 1.22
C VAL A 43 14.70 -9.37 0.46
N ARG A 44 14.56 -10.00 -0.71
CA ARG A 44 13.30 -9.98 -1.48
C ARG A 44 12.15 -10.62 -0.71
N LEU A 45 12.34 -11.78 -0.09
CA LEU A 45 11.27 -12.44 0.68
C LEU A 45 10.72 -11.54 1.79
N VAL A 46 11.58 -10.77 2.45
CA VAL A 46 11.14 -9.85 3.51
C VAL A 46 10.51 -8.58 2.93
N THR A 47 11.10 -8.01 1.87
CA THR A 47 10.70 -6.69 1.34
C THR A 47 9.54 -6.76 0.35
N SER A 48 9.29 -7.91 -0.27
CA SER A 48 8.22 -8.10 -1.26
C SER A 48 6.83 -7.94 -0.64
N ALA A 49 6.70 -8.25 0.66
CA ALA A 49 5.48 -8.06 1.44
C ALA A 49 4.95 -6.62 1.45
N ALA A 50 5.82 -5.62 1.24
CA ALA A 50 5.46 -4.22 1.35
C ALA A 50 4.32 -3.81 0.40
N THR A 51 4.45 -4.14 -0.90
CA THR A 51 3.45 -3.72 -1.91
C THR A 51 2.09 -4.41 -1.70
N PRO A 52 2.02 -5.75 -1.54
CA PRO A 52 0.77 -6.44 -1.23
C PRO A 52 0.13 -5.96 0.08
N THR A 53 0.92 -5.76 1.14
CA THR A 53 0.42 -5.23 2.43
C THR A 53 -0.24 -3.87 2.24
N PHE A 54 0.40 -2.97 1.50
CA PHE A 54 -0.17 -1.68 1.15
C PHE A 54 -1.54 -1.80 0.48
N ILE A 55 -1.65 -2.63 -0.57
CA ILE A 55 -2.89 -2.76 -1.34
C ILE A 55 -4.00 -3.42 -0.52
N VAL A 56 -3.67 -4.43 0.29
CA VAL A 56 -4.61 -5.07 1.23
C VAL A 56 -5.10 -4.06 2.27
N LEU A 57 -4.21 -3.28 2.87
CA LEU A 57 -4.58 -2.23 3.82
C LEU A 57 -5.43 -1.13 3.18
N PHE A 58 -5.17 -0.79 1.92
CA PHE A 58 -6.03 0.13 1.17
C PHE A 58 -7.46 -0.42 1.04
N GLY A 59 -7.62 -1.68 0.65
CA GLY A 59 -8.92 -2.35 0.64
C GLY A 59 -9.60 -2.33 2.00
N ALA A 60 -8.86 -2.60 3.08
CA ALA A 60 -9.39 -2.55 4.45
C ALA A 60 -9.89 -1.15 4.80
N MET A 61 -9.16 -0.10 4.40
CA MET A 61 -9.58 1.29 4.61
C MET A 61 -10.84 1.65 3.82
N LEU A 62 -11.02 1.12 2.59
CA LEU A 62 -12.26 1.31 1.82
C LEU A 62 -13.47 0.82 2.63
N GLU A 63 -13.37 -0.35 3.25
CA GLU A 63 -14.46 -0.92 4.04
C GLU A 63 -14.60 -0.31 5.44
N MET A 64 -13.50 0.09 6.09
CA MET A 64 -13.53 0.62 7.45
C MET A 64 -13.91 2.11 7.54
N VAL A 65 -13.57 2.90 6.52
CA VAL A 65 -13.72 4.36 6.55
C VAL A 65 -14.67 4.85 5.47
N TYR A 66 -14.49 4.40 4.23
CA TYR A 66 -15.26 4.95 3.12
C TYR A 66 -16.64 4.33 2.99
N TYR A 67 -16.80 3.04 3.28
CA TYR A 67 -18.11 2.38 3.25
C TYR A 67 -19.08 2.90 4.33
N PRO A 68 -18.72 3.00 5.63
CA PRO A 68 -19.58 3.63 6.62
C PRO A 68 -19.89 5.09 6.27
N GLY A 69 -18.89 5.84 5.81
CA GLY A 69 -19.11 7.22 5.34
C GLY A 69 -20.04 7.32 4.12
N LEU A 70 -20.15 6.27 3.30
CA LEU A 70 -21.05 6.20 2.16
C LEU A 70 -22.50 5.96 2.63
N VAL A 71 -22.65 5.10 3.65
CA VAL A 71 -23.95 4.77 4.27
C VAL A 71 -24.48 5.96 5.08
N GLU A 72 -23.65 6.60 5.89
CA GLU A 72 -24.05 7.67 6.82
C GLU A 72 -23.98 9.07 6.18
N GLY A 73 -22.91 9.36 5.44
CA GLY A 73 -22.56 10.71 4.96
C GLY A 73 -22.88 10.97 3.48
N GLY A 74 -23.42 9.97 2.79
CA GLY A 74 -23.86 10.07 1.40
C GLY A 74 -22.74 9.99 0.35
N ARG A 75 -23.16 9.57 -0.86
CA ARG A 75 -22.27 9.26 -1.99
C ARG A 75 -21.39 10.42 -2.45
N ARG A 76 -21.93 11.64 -2.44
CA ARG A 76 -21.20 12.85 -2.90
C ARG A 76 -19.99 13.13 -2.01
N ARG A 77 -20.15 13.06 -0.68
CA ARG A 77 -19.08 13.35 0.28
C ARG A 77 -17.93 12.36 0.16
N VAL A 78 -18.24 11.06 0.09
CA VAL A 78 -17.24 10.00 -0.11
C VAL A 78 -16.52 10.15 -1.45
N ARG A 79 -17.26 10.45 -2.53
CA ARG A 79 -16.68 10.70 -3.86
C ARG A 79 -15.66 11.84 -3.82
N VAL A 80 -16.01 12.98 -3.23
CA VAL A 80 -15.10 14.14 -3.11
C VAL A 80 -13.87 13.77 -2.26
N ARG A 81 -14.04 13.04 -1.15
CA ARG A 81 -12.93 12.58 -0.31
C ARG A 81 -11.98 11.64 -1.06
N LEU A 82 -12.51 10.71 -1.85
CA LEU A 82 -11.72 9.79 -2.68
C LEU A 82 -10.97 10.53 -3.79
N LEU A 83 -11.63 11.45 -4.51
CA LEU A 83 -11.01 12.25 -5.55
C LEU A 83 -9.90 13.16 -5.01
N ARG A 84 -10.11 13.81 -3.87
CA ARG A 84 -9.07 14.62 -3.22
C ARG A 84 -7.87 13.77 -2.79
N ARG A 85 -8.12 12.57 -2.27
CA ARG A 85 -7.03 11.64 -1.91
C ARG A 85 -6.30 11.10 -3.14
N SER A 86 -7.03 10.83 -4.22
CA SER A 86 -6.47 10.44 -5.51
C SER A 86 -5.54 11.54 -6.03
N TRP A 87 -6.02 12.79 -6.02
CA TRP A 87 -5.21 13.96 -6.38
C TRP A 87 -3.96 14.10 -5.52
N ASN A 88 -4.08 13.98 -4.18
CA ASN A 88 -2.92 14.06 -3.30
C ASN A 88 -1.88 12.96 -3.60
N CYS A 89 -2.31 11.74 -3.92
CA CYS A 89 -1.40 10.67 -4.33
C CYS A 89 -0.72 10.98 -5.67
N TYR A 90 -1.46 11.60 -6.60
CA TYR A 90 -0.92 12.01 -7.89
C TYR A 90 0.09 13.16 -7.76
N VAL A 91 -0.20 14.18 -6.95
CA VAL A 91 0.75 15.28 -6.68
C VAL A 91 2.02 14.75 -6.00
N ALA A 92 1.87 13.86 -5.02
CA ALA A 92 3.00 13.19 -4.40
C ALA A 92 3.84 12.38 -5.41
N TYR A 93 3.17 11.67 -6.32
CA TYR A 93 3.82 10.98 -7.43
C TYR A 93 4.60 11.95 -8.33
N LEU A 94 4.00 13.08 -8.71
CA LEU A 94 4.66 14.10 -9.53
C LEU A 94 5.88 14.70 -8.81
N ALA A 95 5.83 14.85 -7.49
CA ALA A 95 6.99 15.29 -6.71
C ALA A 95 8.15 14.30 -6.79
N VAL A 96 7.88 12.98 -6.71
CA VAL A 96 8.91 11.94 -6.90
C VAL A 96 9.43 11.95 -8.34
N VAL A 97 8.56 12.08 -9.34
CA VAL A 97 8.99 12.19 -10.74
C VAL A 97 9.90 13.41 -10.95
N ALA A 98 9.52 14.57 -10.41
CA ALA A 98 10.32 15.79 -10.48
C ALA A 98 11.68 15.61 -9.78
N ALA A 99 11.70 15.04 -8.58
CA ALA A 99 12.94 14.72 -7.86
C ALA A 99 13.84 13.79 -8.68
N SER A 100 13.27 12.77 -9.34
CA SER A 100 14.05 11.87 -10.21
C SER A 100 14.66 12.58 -11.42
N VAL A 101 14.00 13.60 -11.98
CA VAL A 101 14.56 14.39 -13.09
C VAL A 101 15.64 15.34 -12.59
N VAL A 102 15.34 16.11 -11.53
CA VAL A 102 16.26 17.11 -10.97
C VAL A 102 17.51 16.44 -10.38
N GLY A 103 17.36 15.30 -9.70
CA GLY A 103 18.45 14.48 -9.17
C GLY A 103 19.26 13.73 -10.24
N GLY A 104 18.98 13.95 -11.53
CA GLY A 104 19.68 13.30 -12.64
C GLY A 104 19.42 11.79 -12.75
N ARG A 105 18.40 11.27 -12.04
CA ARG A 105 17.97 9.87 -12.07
C ARG A 105 17.16 9.53 -13.32
N ARG A 106 16.69 10.53 -14.07
CA ARG A 106 16.06 10.36 -15.38
C ARG A 106 16.22 11.58 -16.27
N GLY A 107 16.20 11.33 -17.58
CA GLY A 107 16.11 12.40 -18.57
C GLY A 107 14.72 13.07 -18.56
N MET A 108 14.67 14.34 -18.95
CA MET A 108 13.46 15.17 -18.92
C MET A 108 12.28 14.55 -19.68
N LEU A 109 12.51 14.03 -20.89
CA LEU A 109 11.45 13.41 -21.71
C LEU A 109 10.83 12.19 -21.02
N HIS A 110 11.65 11.35 -20.38
CA HIS A 110 11.16 10.21 -19.59
C HIS A 110 10.37 10.69 -18.36
N GLY A 111 10.78 11.81 -17.77
CA GLY A 111 10.03 12.48 -16.70
C GLY A 111 8.65 12.94 -17.15
N VAL A 112 8.53 13.59 -18.32
CA VAL A 112 7.25 14.01 -18.89
C VAL A 112 6.36 12.81 -19.19
N ALA A 113 6.89 11.76 -19.83
CA ALA A 113 6.13 10.53 -20.08
C ALA A 113 5.63 9.89 -18.78
N ALA A 114 6.48 9.82 -17.74
CA ALA A 114 6.09 9.34 -16.42
C ALA A 114 5.02 10.24 -15.77
N ALA A 115 5.16 11.57 -15.86
CA ALA A 115 4.19 12.54 -15.33
C ALA A 115 2.82 12.46 -16.03
N LEU A 116 2.77 12.01 -17.28
CA LEU A 116 1.54 11.73 -18.03
C LEU A 116 1.01 10.30 -17.83
N SER A 117 1.64 9.51 -16.94
CA SER A 117 1.32 8.09 -16.72
C SER A 117 1.51 7.19 -17.95
N LEU A 118 2.30 7.65 -18.93
CA LEU A 118 2.73 6.91 -20.12
C LEU A 118 4.08 6.22 -19.94
N GLY A 119 4.76 6.50 -18.84
CA GLY A 119 6.07 5.94 -18.52
C GLY A 119 6.21 5.50 -17.07
N ASP A 120 7.31 4.79 -16.82
CA ASP A 120 7.64 4.28 -15.51
C ASP A 120 8.14 5.38 -14.56
N ALA A 121 7.88 5.26 -13.25
CA ALA A 121 8.43 6.13 -12.20
C ALA A 121 9.42 5.37 -11.32
N GLN A 122 10.61 5.92 -11.10
CA GLN A 122 11.58 5.35 -10.17
C GLN A 122 10.96 5.46 -8.78
N TYR A 123 10.67 4.31 -8.18
CA TYR A 123 10.07 4.16 -6.84
C TYR A 123 8.69 4.81 -6.59
N GLY A 124 8.16 5.64 -7.51
CA GLY A 124 6.90 6.36 -7.36
C GLY A 124 5.64 5.60 -7.82
N ASN A 125 5.77 4.47 -8.52
CA ASN A 125 4.62 3.81 -9.17
C ASN A 125 3.48 3.40 -8.23
N ILE A 126 3.76 3.13 -6.95
CA ILE A 126 2.69 2.80 -5.99
C ILE A 126 1.79 4.01 -5.69
N LEU A 127 2.33 5.24 -5.73
CA LEU A 127 1.55 6.47 -5.58
C LEU A 127 0.64 6.69 -6.79
N LYS A 128 1.19 6.46 -8.00
CA LYS A 128 0.41 6.43 -9.24
C LYS A 128 -0.71 5.40 -9.16
N PHE A 129 -0.39 4.16 -8.76
CA PHE A 129 -1.40 3.12 -8.54
C PHE A 129 -2.53 3.61 -7.63
N TYR A 130 -2.22 4.23 -6.48
CA TYR A 130 -3.26 4.72 -5.58
C TYR A 130 -4.10 5.86 -6.14
N ALA A 131 -3.50 6.75 -6.93
CA ALA A 131 -4.24 7.80 -7.61
C ALA A 131 -5.36 7.20 -8.47
N PHE A 132 -5.05 6.19 -9.29
CA PHE A 132 -6.05 5.51 -10.13
C PHE A 132 -6.96 4.56 -9.34
N ALA A 133 -6.43 3.80 -8.37
CA ALA A 133 -7.20 2.87 -7.55
C ALA A 133 -8.27 3.58 -6.72
N LEU A 134 -8.01 4.80 -6.24
CA LEU A 134 -8.99 5.63 -5.53
C LEU A 134 -10.13 6.12 -6.44
N VAL A 135 -9.85 6.36 -7.72
CA VAL A 135 -10.90 6.66 -8.71
C VAL A 135 -11.74 5.40 -8.97
N LEU A 136 -11.09 4.25 -9.16
CA LEU A 136 -11.76 2.96 -9.35
C LEU A 136 -12.53 2.48 -8.11
N ALA A 137 -12.13 2.90 -6.92
CA ALA A 137 -12.85 2.61 -5.68
C ALA A 137 -14.26 3.22 -5.65
N ILE A 138 -14.52 4.30 -6.40
CA ILE A 138 -15.84 4.95 -6.45
C ILE A 138 -16.91 4.00 -7.01
N PRO A 139 -16.77 3.44 -8.23
CA PRO A 139 -17.72 2.44 -8.72
C PRO A 139 -17.69 1.14 -7.90
N LEU A 140 -16.52 0.72 -7.40
CA LEU A 140 -16.40 -0.49 -6.57
C LEU A 140 -17.24 -0.40 -5.28
N LEU A 141 -17.14 0.72 -4.56
CA LEU A 141 -17.94 0.98 -3.36
C LEU A 141 -19.43 1.13 -3.68
N GLY A 142 -19.76 1.73 -4.83
CA GLY A 142 -21.14 1.78 -5.32
C GLY A 142 -21.72 0.39 -5.58
N PHE A 143 -20.92 -0.52 -6.16
CA PHE A 143 -21.31 -1.91 -6.36
C PHE A 143 -21.45 -2.65 -5.03
N ARG A 144 -20.48 -2.49 -4.12
CA ARG A 144 -20.49 -3.01 -2.75
C ARG A 144 -21.72 -2.59 -1.95
N GLN A 145 -22.18 -1.35 -2.12
CA GLN A 145 -23.41 -0.85 -1.49
C GLN A 145 -24.66 -1.52 -2.05
N ARG A 146 -24.72 -1.77 -3.35
CA ARG A 146 -25.90 -2.34 -4.03
C ARG A 146 -26.02 -3.85 -3.94
N ARG A 147 -24.89 -4.56 -3.96
CA ARG A 147 -24.86 -6.03 -4.09
C ARG A 147 -24.25 -6.74 -2.87
N GLY A 148 -23.71 -6.01 -1.90
CA GLY A 148 -23.05 -6.61 -0.74
C GLY A 148 -21.59 -6.99 -0.99
N LEU A 149 -20.93 -7.50 0.05
CA LEU A 149 -19.48 -7.79 0.02
C LEU A 149 -19.12 -8.99 -0.86
N LEU A 150 -19.89 -10.09 -0.77
CA LEU A 150 -19.55 -11.32 -1.48
C LEU A 150 -19.51 -11.13 -3.01
N PRO A 151 -20.51 -10.51 -3.68
CA PRO A 151 -20.40 -10.24 -5.11
C PRO A 151 -19.23 -9.31 -5.45
N THR A 152 -18.90 -8.34 -4.59
CA THR A 152 -17.73 -7.48 -4.77
C THR A 152 -16.44 -8.28 -4.74
N VAL A 153 -16.31 -9.24 -3.83
CA VAL A 153 -15.13 -10.13 -3.75
C VAL A 153 -15.03 -10.99 -5.01
N LEU A 154 -16.12 -11.62 -5.45
CA LEU A 154 -16.13 -12.41 -6.68
C LEU A 154 -15.72 -11.56 -7.90
N LEU A 155 -16.24 -10.34 -8.02
CA LEU A 155 -15.86 -9.41 -9.08
C LEU A 155 -14.37 -9.05 -9.05
N GLY A 156 -13.81 -8.81 -7.86
CA GLY A 156 -12.39 -8.46 -7.72
C GLY A 156 -11.43 -9.62 -7.93
N LEU A 157 -11.90 -10.88 -7.77
CA LEU A 157 -11.13 -12.09 -8.04
C LEU A 157 -11.22 -12.54 -9.51
N ALA A 158 -12.26 -12.13 -10.24
CA ALA A 158 -12.46 -12.48 -11.64
C ALA A 158 -11.22 -12.26 -12.56
N PRO A 159 -10.40 -11.20 -12.39
CA PRO A 159 -9.18 -11.02 -13.17
C PRO A 159 -8.20 -12.17 -13.15
N TRP A 160 -8.09 -12.91 -12.03
CA TRP A 160 -7.15 -14.04 -11.92
C TRP A 160 -7.57 -15.22 -12.80
N VAL A 161 -8.88 -15.37 -13.06
CA VAL A 161 -9.42 -16.38 -13.98
C VAL A 161 -9.41 -15.86 -15.42
N ALA A 162 -9.62 -14.56 -15.61
CA ALA A 162 -9.68 -13.93 -16.93
C ALA A 162 -8.30 -13.84 -17.64
N VAL A 163 -7.19 -14.20 -16.98
CA VAL A 163 -5.83 -14.14 -17.55
C VAL A 163 -5.74 -14.84 -18.91
N ALA A 164 -6.32 -16.04 -19.03
CA ALA A 164 -6.29 -16.82 -20.27
C ALA A 164 -7.02 -16.13 -21.44
N TRP A 165 -8.00 -15.27 -21.14
CA TRP A 165 -8.67 -14.46 -22.15
C TRP A 165 -7.88 -13.20 -22.50
N LEU A 166 -7.27 -12.54 -21.50
CA LEU A 166 -6.43 -11.36 -21.71
C LEU A 166 -5.26 -11.65 -22.66
N ASP A 167 -4.71 -12.86 -22.63
CA ASP A 167 -3.61 -13.27 -23.52
C ASP A 167 -4.02 -13.43 -24.99
N ARG A 168 -5.33 -13.48 -25.27
CA ARG A 168 -5.88 -13.59 -26.64
C ARG A 168 -6.26 -12.24 -27.26
N VAL A 169 -6.22 -11.16 -26.47
CA VAL A 169 -6.57 -9.81 -26.93
C VAL A 169 -5.33 -9.16 -27.54
N SER A 170 -5.51 -8.45 -28.65
CA SER A 170 -4.46 -7.62 -29.25
C SER A 170 -4.21 -6.38 -28.40
N TRP A 171 -3.03 -6.28 -27.79
CA TRP A 171 -2.61 -5.13 -26.99
C TRP A 171 -1.74 -4.17 -27.80
N PRO A 172 -1.64 -2.88 -27.40
CA PRO A 172 -0.73 -1.93 -28.04
C PRO A 172 0.69 -2.50 -28.12
N PRO A 173 1.40 -2.28 -29.24
CA PRO A 173 2.74 -2.81 -29.42
C PRO A 173 3.68 -2.29 -28.33
N PRO A 174 4.73 -3.02 -27.94
CA PRO A 174 5.62 -2.57 -26.89
C PRO A 174 6.26 -1.19 -27.16
N SER A 175 6.58 -0.85 -28.41
CA SER A 175 7.06 0.51 -28.78
C SER A 175 6.07 1.63 -28.48
N SER A 176 4.79 1.29 -28.28
CA SER A 176 3.68 2.07 -27.73
C SER A 176 3.96 2.76 -26.40
N ASP A 177 3.90 4.09 -26.26
CA ASP A 177 3.71 4.73 -24.94
C ASP A 177 2.39 4.28 -24.29
N LEU A 178 1.37 3.97 -25.11
CA LEU A 178 0.11 3.38 -24.64
C LEU A 178 0.29 1.96 -24.09
N SER A 179 1.40 1.28 -24.41
CA SER A 179 1.70 -0.05 -23.88
C SER A 179 1.96 0.00 -22.37
N TYR A 180 2.55 1.08 -21.86
CA TYR A 180 2.73 1.25 -20.42
C TYR A 180 1.40 1.44 -19.71
N LEU A 181 0.55 2.34 -20.24
CA LEU A 181 -0.75 2.63 -19.64
C LEU A 181 -1.65 1.40 -19.63
N SER A 182 -1.76 0.69 -20.77
CA SER A 182 -2.51 -0.57 -20.84
C SER A 182 -1.97 -1.63 -19.86
N ALA A 183 -0.63 -1.76 -19.76
CA ALA A 183 -0.03 -2.68 -18.80
C ALA A 183 -0.33 -2.28 -17.35
N MET A 184 -0.34 -0.99 -17.04
CA MET A 184 -0.69 -0.49 -15.72
C MET A 184 -2.17 -0.72 -15.37
N LEU A 185 -3.08 -0.53 -16.33
CA LEU A 185 -4.52 -0.69 -16.10
C LEU A 185 -4.91 -2.18 -16.03
N VAL A 186 -4.48 -2.97 -17.01
CA VAL A 186 -4.97 -4.32 -17.28
C VAL A 186 -3.93 -5.40 -17.02
N GLY A 187 -2.64 -5.06 -17.01
CA GLY A 187 -1.54 -6.02 -16.88
C GLY A 187 -1.04 -6.57 -18.21
N ARG A 188 -1.37 -5.93 -19.34
CA ARG A 188 -0.92 -6.29 -20.68
C ARG A 188 -0.57 -5.07 -21.52
N PRO A 189 0.47 -5.11 -22.37
CA PRO A 189 1.36 -6.26 -22.60
C PRO A 189 2.31 -6.52 -21.41
N ILE A 190 2.75 -7.78 -21.27
CA ILE A 190 3.61 -8.25 -20.18
C ILE A 190 4.94 -7.48 -20.15
N GLY A 191 5.46 -7.19 -18.95
CA GLY A 191 6.78 -6.60 -18.75
C GLY A 191 6.85 -5.10 -18.96
N ARG A 192 5.75 -4.43 -19.35
CA ARG A 192 5.72 -2.98 -19.54
C ARG A 192 5.46 -2.19 -18.26
N SER A 193 4.73 -2.75 -17.30
CA SER A 193 4.46 -2.11 -16.01
C SER A 193 4.74 -3.07 -14.86
N TRP A 194 5.19 -2.54 -13.73
CA TRP A 194 5.44 -3.31 -12.50
C TRP A 194 4.19 -3.49 -11.62
N ILE A 195 3.08 -2.87 -12.03
CA ILE A 195 1.80 -2.87 -11.31
C ILE A 195 0.67 -3.02 -12.32
N SER A 196 -0.37 -3.79 -11.97
CA SER A 196 -1.62 -3.88 -12.72
C SER A 196 -2.80 -3.56 -11.80
N LEU A 197 -3.62 -2.56 -12.13
CA LEU A 197 -4.82 -2.19 -11.36
C LEU A 197 -5.85 -3.32 -11.36
N LEU A 198 -6.06 -3.96 -12.51
CA LEU A 198 -7.02 -5.04 -12.67
C LEU A 198 -6.64 -6.25 -11.80
N HIS A 199 -5.43 -6.78 -11.94
CA HIS A 199 -5.00 -7.95 -11.16
C HIS A 199 -4.89 -7.66 -9.65
N SER A 200 -4.56 -6.41 -9.29
CA SER A 200 -4.52 -5.98 -7.90
C SER A 200 -5.89 -5.89 -7.24
N GLN A 201 -7.00 -5.95 -8.00
CA GLN A 201 -8.35 -5.95 -7.41
C GLN A 201 -8.55 -7.10 -6.43
N ALA A 202 -7.93 -8.26 -6.67
CA ALA A 202 -7.97 -9.38 -5.75
C ALA A 202 -7.42 -9.02 -4.36
N LEU A 203 -6.30 -8.27 -4.30
CA LEU A 203 -5.74 -7.76 -3.05
C LEU A 203 -6.67 -6.72 -2.41
N VAL A 204 -7.25 -5.83 -3.22
CA VAL A 204 -8.18 -4.79 -2.74
C VAL A 204 -9.42 -5.40 -2.10
N VAL A 205 -10.10 -6.34 -2.76
CA VAL A 205 -11.33 -6.96 -2.22
C VAL A 205 -11.06 -7.91 -1.05
N THR A 206 -9.89 -8.55 -1.04
CA THR A 206 -9.39 -9.29 0.14
C THR A 206 -9.19 -8.33 1.31
N GLY A 207 -8.58 -7.18 1.06
CA GLY A 207 -8.48 -6.08 1.99
C GLY A 207 -9.84 -5.62 2.51
N MET A 208 -10.83 -5.42 1.64
CA MET A 208 -12.19 -5.06 2.04
C MET A 208 -12.80 -6.12 2.96
N THR A 209 -12.55 -7.41 2.70
CA THR A 209 -13.01 -8.51 3.56
C THR A 209 -12.37 -8.46 4.95
N ILE A 210 -11.08 -8.15 5.02
CA ILE A 210 -10.37 -7.90 6.28
C ILE A 210 -10.94 -6.67 6.99
N GLY A 211 -11.15 -5.57 6.28
CA GLY A 211 -11.74 -4.35 6.82
C GLY A 211 -13.15 -4.59 7.38
N TRP A 212 -13.96 -5.38 6.69
CA TRP A 212 -15.30 -5.77 7.15
C TRP A 212 -15.22 -6.52 8.48
N SER A 213 -14.28 -7.46 8.60
CA SER A 213 -14.08 -8.23 9.84
C SER A 213 -13.64 -7.35 11.03
N LEU A 214 -12.93 -6.24 10.75
CA LEU A 214 -12.49 -5.26 11.76
C LEU A 214 -13.58 -4.24 12.10
N SER A 215 -14.48 -3.95 11.18
CA SER A 215 -15.61 -3.04 11.38
C SER A 215 -16.77 -3.72 12.10
N ALA A 216 -16.94 -5.03 11.91
CA ALA A 216 -18.09 -5.77 12.41
C ALA A 216 -17.87 -6.27 13.86
N GLY A 217 -18.76 -5.86 14.77
CA GLY A 217 -18.75 -6.27 16.18
C GLY A 217 -18.07 -5.30 17.14
N SER A 218 -18.29 -5.53 18.44
CA SER A 218 -17.70 -4.77 19.55
C SER A 218 -16.65 -5.60 20.30
N GLY A 219 -15.66 -4.91 20.89
CA GLY A 219 -14.73 -5.51 21.84
C GLY A 219 -13.95 -6.74 21.31
N GLU A 220 -14.01 -7.83 22.06
CA GLU A 220 -13.24 -9.05 21.84
C GLU A 220 -13.66 -9.84 20.58
N GLU A 221 -14.96 -9.81 20.26
CA GLU A 221 -15.53 -10.46 19.08
C GLU A 221 -14.93 -9.95 17.78
N ARG A 222 -14.60 -8.65 17.72
CA ARG A 222 -13.89 -8.04 16.60
C ARG A 222 -12.52 -8.68 16.37
N GLY A 223 -11.75 -8.88 17.44
CA GLY A 223 -10.41 -9.45 17.35
C GLY A 223 -10.45 -10.93 16.93
N LYS A 224 -11.39 -11.70 17.49
CA LYS A 224 -11.63 -13.10 17.11
C LYS A 224 -12.05 -13.21 15.65
N ARG A 225 -13.01 -12.40 15.21
CA ARG A 225 -13.50 -12.36 13.83
C ARG A 225 -12.41 -11.98 12.84
N PHE A 226 -11.63 -10.94 13.15
CA PHE A 226 -10.48 -10.56 12.33
C PHE A 226 -9.50 -11.72 12.17
N ARG A 227 -9.05 -12.34 13.28
CA ARG A 227 -8.10 -13.45 13.21
C ARG A 227 -8.65 -14.63 12.43
N ARG A 228 -9.93 -14.98 12.62
CA ARG A 228 -10.59 -16.05 11.85
C ARG A 228 -10.59 -15.73 10.35
N THR A 229 -11.06 -14.53 9.98
CA THR A 229 -11.12 -14.10 8.58
C THR A 229 -9.73 -14.04 7.96
N ALA A 230 -8.76 -13.43 8.63
CA ALA A 230 -7.38 -13.34 8.15
C ALA A 230 -6.73 -14.72 8.00
N THR A 231 -7.01 -15.66 8.92
CA THR A 231 -6.50 -17.04 8.84
C THR A 231 -7.12 -17.79 7.66
N LEU A 232 -8.44 -17.65 7.43
CA LEU A 232 -9.08 -18.26 6.26
C LEU A 232 -8.51 -17.71 4.95
N ILE A 233 -8.25 -16.41 4.87
CA ILE A 233 -7.60 -15.79 3.71
C ILE A 233 -6.16 -16.31 3.56
N LEU A 234 -5.41 -16.41 4.65
CA LEU A 234 -4.05 -16.96 4.64
C LEU A 234 -4.04 -18.41 4.10
N LEU A 235 -4.95 -19.25 4.58
CA LEU A 235 -5.08 -20.64 4.12
C LEU A 235 -5.49 -20.72 2.64
N ALA A 236 -6.43 -19.87 2.20
CA ALA A 236 -6.83 -19.81 0.80
C ALA A 236 -5.69 -19.33 -0.11
N ALA A 237 -4.95 -18.30 0.31
CA ALA A 237 -3.77 -17.81 -0.40
C ALA A 237 -2.67 -18.87 -0.46
N LEU A 238 -2.44 -19.59 0.66
CA LEU A 238 -1.49 -20.70 0.72
C LEU A 238 -1.89 -21.83 -0.23
N ALA A 239 -3.17 -22.19 -0.31
CA ALA A 239 -3.65 -23.21 -1.25
C ALA A 239 -3.38 -22.82 -2.71
N VAL A 240 -3.65 -21.56 -3.08
CA VAL A 240 -3.34 -21.04 -4.43
C VAL A 240 -1.82 -21.00 -4.68
N SER A 241 -1.03 -20.57 -3.69
CA SER A 241 0.43 -20.59 -3.75
C SER A 241 0.97 -22.02 -3.95
N CYS A 242 0.44 -23.01 -3.23
CA CYS A 242 0.79 -24.41 -3.41
C CYS A 242 0.40 -24.91 -4.81
N ALA A 243 -0.79 -24.56 -5.31
CA ALA A 243 -1.20 -24.90 -6.67
C ALA A 243 -0.23 -24.31 -7.72
N VAL A 244 0.22 -23.07 -7.54
CA VAL A 244 1.24 -22.45 -8.40
C VAL A 244 2.57 -23.22 -8.33
N VAL A 245 3.03 -23.55 -7.12
CA VAL A 245 4.27 -24.32 -6.91
C VAL A 245 4.19 -25.69 -7.58
N LEU A 246 3.06 -26.38 -7.46
CA LEU A 246 2.84 -27.69 -8.10
C LEU A 246 2.79 -27.57 -9.64
N ALA A 247 2.18 -26.50 -10.16
CA ALA A 247 2.03 -26.30 -11.60
C ALA A 247 3.34 -25.93 -12.31
N VAL A 248 4.19 -25.11 -11.70
CA VAL A 248 5.43 -24.60 -12.34
C VAL A 248 6.71 -25.21 -11.77
N GLY A 249 6.63 -25.94 -10.66
CA GLY A 249 7.77 -26.45 -9.91
C GLY A 249 8.32 -25.48 -8.86
N PRO A 250 8.90 -25.99 -7.76
CA PRO A 250 9.34 -25.16 -6.63
C PRO A 250 10.47 -24.18 -6.97
N ARG A 251 11.42 -24.60 -7.80
CA ARG A 251 12.55 -23.76 -8.23
C ARG A 251 12.07 -22.56 -9.06
N ASP A 252 11.14 -22.78 -9.98
CA ASP A 252 10.59 -21.75 -10.85
C ASP A 252 9.62 -20.82 -10.12
N ALA A 253 8.86 -21.35 -9.15
CA ALA A 253 8.02 -20.53 -8.27
C ALA A 253 8.87 -19.60 -7.40
N PHE A 254 9.89 -20.16 -6.74
CA PHE A 254 10.82 -19.39 -5.92
C PHE A 254 11.59 -18.36 -6.72
N GLY A 255 12.18 -18.77 -7.85
CA GLY A 255 12.88 -17.87 -8.77
C GLY A 255 11.94 -16.80 -9.32
N GLY A 256 10.74 -17.19 -9.73
CA GLY A 256 9.73 -16.28 -10.29
C GLY A 256 9.29 -15.19 -9.32
N TYR A 257 9.14 -15.53 -8.04
CA TYR A 257 8.78 -14.59 -6.99
C TYR A 257 9.95 -13.67 -6.61
N THR A 258 11.10 -14.26 -6.24
CA THR A 258 12.27 -13.54 -5.73
C THR A 258 13.00 -12.70 -6.77
N THR A 259 12.85 -12.97 -8.07
CA THR A 259 13.43 -12.14 -9.15
C THR A 259 12.45 -11.10 -9.70
N LEU A 260 11.25 -10.99 -9.11
CA LEU A 260 10.16 -10.13 -9.57
C LEU A 260 9.65 -10.45 -10.99
N ARG A 261 10.02 -11.60 -11.58
CA ARG A 261 9.46 -12.09 -12.86
C ARG A 261 7.93 -12.17 -12.79
N TYR A 262 7.39 -12.75 -11.72
CA TYR A 262 5.94 -12.84 -11.51
C TYR A 262 5.28 -11.47 -11.35
N ARG A 263 5.99 -10.49 -10.77
CA ARG A 263 5.48 -9.13 -10.65
C ARG A 263 5.40 -8.45 -12.02
N ALA A 264 6.48 -8.54 -12.80
CA ALA A 264 6.57 -7.95 -14.14
C ALA A 264 5.57 -8.56 -15.14
N SER A 265 5.21 -9.83 -14.96
CA SER A 265 4.22 -10.51 -15.79
C SER A 265 2.80 -10.50 -15.24
N HIS A 266 2.59 -9.88 -14.07
CA HIS A 266 1.33 -9.91 -13.34
C HIS A 266 0.80 -11.34 -13.12
N HIS A 267 1.71 -12.28 -12.93
CA HIS A 267 1.38 -13.68 -12.69
C HIS A 267 0.63 -13.82 -11.37
N VAL A 268 -0.39 -14.69 -11.34
CA VAL A 268 -1.22 -14.96 -10.14
C VAL A 268 -0.36 -15.30 -8.92
N GLY A 269 0.74 -16.03 -9.13
CA GLY A 269 1.71 -16.36 -8.08
C GLY A 269 2.21 -15.14 -7.30
N TYR A 270 2.52 -14.00 -7.96
CA TYR A 270 2.97 -12.80 -7.24
C TYR A 270 1.94 -12.33 -6.21
N TYR A 271 0.66 -12.34 -6.59
CA TYR A 271 -0.42 -11.90 -5.73
C TYR A 271 -0.75 -12.92 -4.65
N ALA A 272 -0.71 -14.21 -4.95
CA ALA A 272 -0.95 -15.28 -3.98
C ALA A 272 0.14 -15.32 -2.88
N PHE A 273 1.42 -15.37 -3.26
CA PHE A 273 2.53 -15.29 -2.30
C PHE A 273 2.51 -13.97 -1.51
N GLY A 274 2.23 -12.86 -2.20
CA GLY A 274 2.07 -11.56 -1.55
C GLY A 274 0.91 -11.52 -0.54
N LEU A 275 -0.21 -12.21 -0.80
CA LEU A 275 -1.30 -12.35 0.18
C LEU A 275 -0.89 -13.17 1.39
N VAL A 276 -0.13 -14.26 1.20
CA VAL A 276 0.41 -15.05 2.31
C VAL A 276 1.26 -14.15 3.20
N GLU A 277 2.21 -13.41 2.64
CA GLU A 277 3.09 -12.51 3.40
C GLU A 277 2.30 -11.38 4.09
N ALA A 278 1.42 -10.70 3.35
CA ALA A 278 0.64 -9.58 3.90
C ALA A 278 -0.30 -10.03 5.02
N THR A 279 -0.99 -11.16 4.87
CA THR A 279 -1.91 -11.66 5.90
C THR A 279 -1.18 -12.24 7.10
N ALA A 280 -0.09 -12.97 6.90
CA ALA A 280 0.77 -13.42 8.00
C ALA A 280 1.30 -12.23 8.81
N LEU A 281 1.74 -11.17 8.13
CA LEU A 281 2.18 -9.94 8.78
C LEU A 281 1.06 -9.28 9.59
N LEU A 282 -0.14 -9.15 9.02
CA LEU A 282 -1.28 -8.55 9.71
C LEU A 282 -1.71 -9.38 10.93
N ILE A 283 -1.70 -10.71 10.83
CA ILE A 283 -1.98 -11.60 11.96
C ILE A 283 -0.90 -11.40 13.04
N GLY A 284 0.39 -11.49 12.70
CA GLY A 284 1.50 -11.33 13.63
C GLY A 284 1.44 -9.98 14.35
N LEU A 285 1.27 -8.88 13.62
CA LEU A 285 1.13 -7.55 14.20
C LEU A 285 -0.14 -7.42 15.07
N SER A 286 -1.24 -8.09 14.73
CA SER A 286 -2.45 -8.07 15.57
C SER A 286 -2.29 -8.84 16.89
N LEU A 287 -1.36 -9.79 16.96
CA LEU A 287 -1.02 -10.51 18.19
C LEU A 287 -0.15 -9.63 19.10
N LEU A 288 0.81 -8.90 18.52
CA LEU A 288 1.69 -7.98 19.24
C LEU A 288 0.96 -6.68 19.65
N LEU A 289 0.09 -6.18 18.78
CA LEU A 289 -0.66 -4.94 18.92
C LEU A 289 -2.16 -5.26 18.73
N PRO A 290 -2.87 -5.70 19.78
CA PRO A 290 -4.25 -6.13 19.66
C PRO A 290 -5.15 -5.05 19.02
N PRO A 291 -6.17 -5.42 18.22
CA PRO A 291 -7.08 -4.45 17.58
C PRO A 291 -7.77 -3.46 18.53
N ARG A 292 -7.84 -3.80 19.82
CA ARG A 292 -8.41 -2.98 20.91
C ARG A 292 -7.41 -2.03 21.56
N MET A 293 -6.12 -2.11 21.23
CA MET A 293 -5.09 -1.35 21.89
C MET A 293 -5.35 0.16 21.72
N ALA A 294 -5.55 0.85 22.84
CA ALA A 294 -5.64 2.29 22.84
C ALA A 294 -4.31 2.90 22.41
N TYR A 295 -4.39 3.98 21.64
CA TYR A 295 -3.20 4.75 21.27
C TYR A 295 -2.50 5.28 22.52
N ARG A 296 -1.18 5.06 22.62
CA ARG A 296 -0.33 5.59 23.68
C ARG A 296 0.66 6.59 23.09
N PRO A 297 0.91 7.77 23.72
CA PRO A 297 1.87 8.75 23.21
C PRO A 297 3.27 8.18 22.96
N GLY A 298 3.75 7.25 23.78
CA GLY A 298 5.03 6.56 23.58
C GLY A 298 5.11 5.70 22.31
N LEU A 299 3.98 5.35 21.70
CA LEU A 299 3.94 4.66 20.41
C LEU A 299 3.99 5.61 19.21
N ALA A 300 3.86 6.92 19.43
CA ALA A 300 3.82 7.91 18.35
C ALA A 300 5.01 7.80 17.39
N PRO A 301 6.27 7.65 17.87
CA PRO A 301 7.42 7.52 16.99
C PRO A 301 7.34 6.29 16.08
N PHE A 302 6.94 5.15 16.63
CA PHE A 302 6.85 3.89 15.90
C PHE A 302 5.67 3.83 14.91
N LEU A 303 4.66 4.69 15.10
CA LEU A 303 3.46 4.73 14.26
C LEU A 303 3.46 5.89 13.26
N CYS A 304 4.41 6.83 13.34
CA CYS A 304 4.36 8.05 12.54
C CYS A 304 4.45 7.77 11.04
N LEU A 305 5.30 6.81 10.62
CA LEU A 305 5.39 6.36 9.23
C LEU A 305 4.06 5.80 8.73
N GLY A 306 3.30 5.10 9.58
CA GLY A 306 1.98 4.59 9.25
C GLY A 306 0.90 5.66 9.15
N ARG A 307 0.90 6.58 10.13
CA ARG A 307 -0.05 7.70 10.22
C ARG A 307 0.09 8.66 9.04
N SER A 308 1.33 8.91 8.63
CA SER A 308 1.71 9.87 7.58
C SER A 308 2.40 9.18 6.41
N SER A 309 1.97 7.95 6.10
CA SER A 309 2.55 7.10 5.03
C SER A 309 2.72 7.78 3.68
N LEU A 310 1.76 8.60 3.24
CA LEU A 310 1.89 9.35 1.99
C LEU A 310 3.10 10.28 2.03
N LEU A 311 3.24 11.07 3.10
CA LEU A 311 4.36 11.99 3.28
C LEU A 311 5.68 11.21 3.42
N ALA A 312 5.71 10.21 4.29
CA ALA A 312 6.89 9.41 4.56
C ALA A 312 7.43 8.73 3.29
N PHE A 313 6.55 8.09 2.52
CA PHE A 313 6.91 7.42 1.28
C PHE A 313 7.38 8.42 0.21
N THR A 314 6.69 9.55 0.07
CA THR A 314 7.07 10.60 -0.89
C THR A 314 8.45 11.16 -0.55
N LEU A 315 8.63 11.61 0.69
CA LEU A 315 9.88 12.19 1.18
C LEU A 315 11.05 11.20 1.02
N GLY A 316 10.88 9.97 1.47
CA GLY A 316 11.93 8.96 1.40
C GLY A 316 12.39 8.69 -0.03
N ASN A 317 11.46 8.59 -0.99
CA ASN A 317 11.84 8.37 -2.38
C ASN A 317 12.45 9.62 -3.03
N CYS A 318 11.94 10.83 -2.74
CA CYS A 318 12.58 12.06 -3.20
C CYS A 318 14.03 12.17 -2.68
N LEU A 319 14.27 11.88 -1.40
CA LEU A 319 15.63 11.90 -0.82
C LEU A 319 16.57 10.92 -1.53
N LEU A 320 16.08 9.71 -1.85
CA LEU A 320 16.87 8.73 -2.59
C LEU A 320 17.17 9.16 -4.02
N ASP A 321 16.28 9.92 -4.66
CA ASP A 321 16.52 10.42 -6.01
C ASP A 321 17.64 11.48 -6.08
N PHE A 322 17.91 12.19 -4.99
CA PHE A 322 19.05 13.13 -4.91
C PHE A 322 20.38 12.45 -4.58
N TRP A 323 20.42 11.15 -4.27
CA TRP A 323 21.69 10.45 -4.06
C TRP A 323 22.49 10.39 -5.38
N PRO A 324 23.77 10.80 -5.41
CA PRO A 324 24.57 10.78 -6.63
C PRO A 324 24.72 9.37 -7.20
N ARG A 325 24.45 9.21 -8.51
CA ARG A 325 24.54 7.89 -9.18
C ARG A 325 25.95 7.27 -9.14
N ALA A 326 26.98 8.11 -9.13
CA ALA A 326 28.37 7.66 -9.06
C ALA A 326 28.74 7.10 -7.68
N TRP A 327 27.94 7.36 -6.64
CA TRP A 327 28.24 6.92 -5.29
C TRP A 327 27.64 5.54 -5.05
N VAL A 328 28.48 4.52 -5.17
CA VAL A 328 28.15 3.13 -4.84
C VAL A 328 28.78 2.79 -3.50
N LEU A 329 27.97 2.28 -2.58
CA LEU A 329 28.45 1.84 -1.28
C LEU A 329 28.83 0.35 -1.31
N PRO A 330 29.89 -0.06 -0.59
CA PRO A 330 30.14 -1.48 -0.33
C PRO A 330 28.93 -2.15 0.32
N VAL A 331 28.78 -3.46 0.15
CA VAL A 331 27.59 -4.21 0.60
C VAL A 331 27.28 -3.98 2.07
N THR A 332 28.26 -4.10 2.95
CA THR A 332 28.07 -3.93 4.41
C THR A 332 27.60 -2.53 4.76
N THR A 333 28.29 -1.50 4.25
CA THR A 333 27.94 -0.10 4.47
C THR A 333 26.58 0.25 3.87
N GLY A 334 26.27 -0.29 2.68
CA GLY A 334 24.99 -0.12 2.02
C GLY A 334 23.83 -0.74 2.79
N LEU A 335 24.00 -1.93 3.36
CA LEU A 335 22.98 -2.56 4.21
C LEU A 335 22.66 -1.71 5.45
N VAL A 336 23.69 -1.18 6.11
CA VAL A 336 23.53 -0.29 7.28
C VAL A 336 22.89 1.04 6.87
N ALA A 337 23.42 1.70 5.84
CA ALA A 337 22.87 2.96 5.33
C ALA A 337 21.39 2.80 4.93
N SER A 338 21.04 1.69 4.28
CA SER A 338 19.65 1.38 3.91
C SER A 338 18.74 1.22 5.11
N ALA A 339 19.22 0.62 6.20
CA ALA A 339 18.46 0.51 7.45
C ALA A 339 18.23 1.88 8.13
N LEU A 340 19.16 2.82 7.94
CA LEU A 340 19.05 4.18 8.50
C LEU A 340 18.06 5.05 7.74
N VAL A 341 17.85 4.85 6.43
CA VAL A 341 16.94 5.69 5.61
C VAL A 341 15.52 5.77 6.19
N PRO A 342 14.82 4.66 6.51
CA PRO A 342 13.51 4.73 7.15
C PRO A 342 13.52 5.49 8.49
N ALA A 343 14.60 5.36 9.29
CA ALA A 343 14.73 6.06 10.57
C ALA A 343 14.93 7.58 10.36
N CYS A 344 15.74 7.99 9.38
CA CYS A 344 15.89 9.39 9.00
C CYS A 344 14.55 9.99 8.53
N VAL A 345 13.82 9.28 7.68
CA VAL A 345 12.47 9.70 7.24
C VAL A 345 11.52 9.80 8.42
N MET A 346 11.57 8.85 9.35
CA MET A 346 10.78 8.87 10.59
C MET A 346 11.06 10.14 11.41
N CYS A 347 12.33 10.49 11.61
CA CYS A 347 12.73 11.72 12.30
C CYS A 347 12.18 12.98 11.60
N ILE A 348 12.32 13.08 10.27
CA ILE A 348 11.81 14.24 9.53
C ILE A 348 10.29 14.33 9.63
N VAL A 349 9.57 13.21 9.48
CA VAL A 349 8.11 13.17 9.63
C VAL A 349 7.69 13.60 11.03
N LEU A 350 8.39 13.15 12.08
CA LEU A 350 8.12 13.58 13.45
C LEU A 350 8.35 15.08 13.66
N LEU A 351 9.43 15.64 13.09
CA LEU A 351 9.71 17.07 13.16
C LEU A 351 8.65 17.91 12.41
N VAL A 352 8.19 17.42 11.25
CA VAL A 352 7.12 18.07 10.49
C VAL A 352 5.80 17.98 11.26
N GLU A 353 5.48 16.82 11.84
CA GLU A 353 4.29 16.66 12.67
C GLU A 353 4.37 17.55 13.93
N SER A 354 5.50 17.62 14.62
CA SER A 354 5.62 18.45 15.82
C SER A 354 5.50 19.94 15.53
N ARG A 355 6.05 20.43 14.41
CA ARG A 355 5.98 21.85 14.03
C ARG A 355 4.63 22.25 13.43
N LEU A 356 3.96 21.36 12.69
CA LEU A 356 2.64 21.64 12.11
C LEU A 356 1.50 21.40 13.09
N PHE A 357 1.70 20.56 14.11
CA PHE A 357 0.69 20.22 15.11
C PHE A 357 1.02 20.72 16.53
N GLU A 358 2.07 21.54 16.72
CA GLU A 358 2.19 22.33 17.94
C GLU A 358 0.98 23.28 18.05
N PRO A 359 0.33 23.36 19.22
CA PRO A 359 -1.08 23.71 19.24
C PRO A 359 -1.29 25.21 19.03
N ALA A 360 -2.15 25.54 18.06
CA ALA A 360 -3.01 26.72 18.15
C ALA A 360 -3.82 26.78 19.47
N ALA A 361 -3.82 25.72 20.28
CA ALA A 361 -4.34 25.72 21.66
C ALA A 361 -3.47 26.51 22.67
N ALA A 362 -2.24 26.90 22.34
CA ALA A 362 -1.43 27.80 23.18
C ALA A 362 -1.71 29.29 22.92
N ARG A 363 -2.55 29.63 21.93
CA ARG A 363 -3.00 31.00 21.67
C ARG A 363 -4.52 31.11 21.88
N GLY A 364 -4.90 31.34 23.13
CA GLY A 364 -6.15 31.98 23.53
C GLY A 364 -7.45 31.44 22.92
N SER A 365 -8.03 30.41 23.55
CA SER A 365 -9.49 30.28 23.58
C SER A 365 -9.91 30.26 25.05
N PRO A 366 -10.70 31.23 25.53
CA PRO A 366 -11.20 31.21 26.89
C PRO A 366 -12.02 29.94 27.13
N ALA A 367 -11.91 29.40 28.34
CA ALA A 367 -12.54 28.14 28.73
C ALA A 367 -14.04 28.12 28.34
N PRO A 368 -14.55 27.01 27.77
CA PRO A 368 -15.98 26.88 27.52
C PRO A 368 -16.73 26.93 28.86
N ALA A 369 -17.71 27.83 28.94
CA ALA A 369 -18.60 27.95 30.09
C ALA A 369 -19.25 26.60 30.42
N ALA A 370 -19.38 26.30 31.71
CA ALA A 370 -19.95 25.08 32.24
C ALA A 370 -21.34 24.80 31.64
N VAL A 371 -21.50 23.61 31.06
CA VAL A 371 -22.79 23.11 30.57
C VAL A 371 -23.70 22.81 31.78
N PRO A 372 -24.96 23.28 31.80
CA PRO A 372 -25.89 22.98 32.89
C PRO A 372 -26.21 21.48 32.95
N ARG A 373 -26.30 20.93 34.17
CA ARG A 373 -26.69 19.54 34.42
C ARG A 373 -28.07 19.24 33.80
N PRO A 374 -28.27 18.05 33.20
CA PRO A 374 -29.59 17.65 32.71
C PRO A 374 -30.55 17.43 33.89
N LEU A 375 -31.73 18.04 33.79
CA LEU A 375 -32.86 17.80 34.70
C LEU A 375 -33.24 16.32 34.66
N ARG A 376 -33.23 15.73 35.85
CA ARG A 376 -33.73 14.38 36.16
C ARG A 376 -35.21 14.33 35.77
N LYS A 377 -35.58 13.51 34.78
CA LYS A 377 -36.99 13.24 34.47
C LYS A 377 -37.61 12.50 35.65
N LEU A 378 -38.58 13.14 36.30
CA LEU A 378 -39.64 12.50 37.07
C LEU A 378 -40.79 12.24 36.08
N GLY A 379 -41.31 11.02 36.08
CA GLY A 379 -42.34 10.51 35.18
C GLY A 379 -42.21 9.01 35.03
#